data_AF-A0A943D9Q8-F1
#
_entry.id   AF-A0A943D9Q8-F1
#
_cell.length_a   1.000
_cell.length_b   1.000
_cell.length_c   1.000
_cell.angle_alpha   90.00
_cell.angle_beta   90.00
_cell.angle_gamma   90.00
#
_symmetry.space_group_name_H-M   'P 1'
#
loop_
_entity.id
_entity.type
_entity.pdbx_description
1 polymer ?
#
loop_
_entity_poly.entity_id
_entity_poly.type
_entity_poly.pdbx_seq_one_letter_code
_entity_poly.pdbx_strand_id
1 'polypeptide(L)'
;MTKNKQQKNALLTILCVLALAAFGAAMVWLHYQQLCSPGGGDDPYTSDLGQHLAFAQRGMVYSTVSLLIGPAYNLAGRMGIAVLLAVFHLAAVAVFACGLRAALSDVPRPVRLLVSLVVNLATAVWMPRGGYWYQGTIGGTIYHNTTYIMLAPFALLAMLAFYRVWPTMRGKLDLRAYAVYTVLLTVATSFKASLIFAFAPALLVLLIVDFVRTRAKNLKNEIIMGCSVFPGVALCVIQASVLFAEDDSGVKLIFTVPFDHHRMLWGPFNEAGVLGLARSFVFVAAVGLLLGRAAWQSFRYRFSLFTFAVSLAEALLLVESGERLYHANLWWGPFICFWVFWLESVSVFLQQLRAKAAPCWRLVLCAAALAWHVISGVCFLVMLMRGVSYNVPILTYNLW
;
A
#
# COMPACT_ATOMS: atom_id res chain seq x y z
N MET A 1 -7.34 -0.31 39.56
CA MET A 1 -6.26 0.08 38.62
C MET A 1 -5.32 1.03 39.37
N THR A 2 -4.03 0.73 39.49
CA THR A 2 -3.09 1.53 40.29
C THR A 2 -2.75 2.86 39.61
N LYS A 3 -2.65 3.95 40.38
CA LYS A 3 -2.36 5.33 39.93
C LYS A 3 -1.18 5.42 38.94
N ASN A 4 -0.16 4.57 39.14
CA ASN A 4 1.03 4.42 38.29
C ASN A 4 0.71 3.89 36.87
N LYS A 5 -0.22 2.94 36.71
CA LYS A 5 -0.64 2.42 35.40
C LYS A 5 -1.42 3.47 34.60
N GLN A 6 -2.23 4.29 35.27
CA GLN A 6 -2.97 5.38 34.64
C GLN A 6 -2.04 6.50 34.16
N GLN A 7 -1.04 6.88 34.97
CA GLN A 7 0.00 7.84 34.58
C GLN A 7 0.83 7.36 33.38
N LYS A 8 1.27 6.09 33.37
CA LYS A 8 1.99 5.50 32.23
C LYS A 8 1.16 5.52 30.94
N ASN A 9 -0.13 5.19 31.03
CA ASN A 9 -1.03 5.24 29.88
C ASN A 9 -1.28 6.66 29.37
N ALA A 10 -1.37 7.65 30.28
CA ALA A 10 -1.49 9.06 29.91
C ALA A 10 -0.23 9.53 29.15
N LEU A 11 0.95 9.23 29.68
CA LEU A 11 2.23 9.58 29.04
C LEU A 11 2.36 8.94 27.65
N LEU A 12 2.05 7.65 27.52
CA LEU A 12 2.05 6.95 26.22
C LEU A 12 1.07 7.57 25.22
N THR A 13 -0.07 8.04 25.70
CA THR A 13 -1.07 8.71 24.85
C THR A 13 -0.54 10.05 24.36
N ILE A 14 0.06 10.85 25.26
CA ILE A 14 0.68 12.13 24.90
C ILE A 14 1.78 11.93 23.86
N LEU A 15 2.72 11.00 24.10
CA LEU A 15 3.79 10.68 23.16
C LEU A 15 3.25 10.22 21.80
N CYS A 16 2.20 9.40 21.80
CA CYS A 16 1.55 8.96 20.56
C CYS A 16 0.92 10.13 19.80
N VAL A 17 0.23 11.03 20.48
CA VAL A 17 -0.40 12.20 19.85
C VAL A 17 0.67 13.13 19.29
N LEU A 18 1.74 13.40 20.04
CA LEU A 18 2.86 14.23 19.58
C LEU A 18 3.56 13.63 18.36
N ALA A 19 3.82 12.32 18.35
CA ALA A 19 4.44 11.64 17.21
C ALA A 19 3.56 11.70 15.95
N LEU A 20 2.25 11.47 16.10
CA LEU A 20 1.30 11.58 14.98
C LEU A 20 1.15 13.02 14.50
N ALA A 21 1.14 14.01 15.40
CA ALA A 21 1.10 15.42 15.04
C ALA A 21 2.36 15.85 14.29
N ALA A 22 3.54 15.44 14.75
CA ALA A 22 4.82 15.69 14.08
C ALA A 22 4.86 15.07 12.68
N PHE A 23 4.40 13.82 12.54
CA PHE A 23 4.30 13.16 11.24
C PHE A 23 3.29 13.87 10.32
N GLY A 24 2.10 14.23 10.84
CA GLY A 24 1.09 14.97 10.10
C GLY A 24 1.63 16.32 9.60
N ALA A 25 2.29 17.09 10.46
CA ALA A 25 2.92 18.35 10.09
C ALA A 25 4.01 18.17 9.02
N ALA A 26 4.81 17.11 9.12
CA ALA A 26 5.81 16.78 8.09
C ALA A 26 5.16 16.45 6.73
N MET A 27 4.05 15.71 6.72
CA MET A 27 3.30 15.42 5.48
C MET A 27 2.67 16.68 4.89
N VAL A 28 2.08 17.56 5.72
CA VAL A 28 1.55 18.86 5.26
C VAL A 28 2.66 19.68 4.61
N TRP A 29 3.82 19.78 5.25
CA TRP A 29 4.97 20.48 4.68
C TRP A 29 5.40 19.87 3.34
N LEU A 30 5.62 18.56 3.30
CA LEU A 30 6.06 17.85 2.10
C LEU A 30 5.11 18.09 0.92
N HIS A 31 3.81 17.86 1.13
CA HIS A 31 2.82 17.99 0.06
C HIS A 31 2.61 19.44 -0.37
N TYR A 32 2.74 20.39 0.56
CA TYR A 32 2.71 21.81 0.21
C TYR A 32 3.90 22.16 -0.72
N GLN A 33 5.11 21.69 -0.40
CA GLN A 33 6.28 21.90 -1.25
C GLN A 33 6.12 21.22 -2.63
N GLN A 34 5.61 19.99 -2.67
CA GLN A 34 5.30 19.29 -3.92
C GLN A 34 4.28 20.04 -4.80
N LEU A 35 3.28 20.68 -4.19
CA LEU A 35 2.29 21.51 -4.91
C LEU A 35 2.86 22.85 -5.40
N CYS A 36 3.97 23.31 -4.81
CA CYS A 36 4.66 24.53 -5.20
C CYS A 36 5.77 24.29 -6.22
N SER A 37 6.20 23.05 -6.41
CA SER A 37 7.20 22.67 -7.38
C SER A 37 6.70 22.82 -8.83
N PRO A 38 7.56 23.24 -9.78
CA PRO A 38 7.23 23.30 -11.21
C PRO A 38 6.87 21.93 -11.81
N GLY A 39 7.33 20.82 -11.21
CA GLY A 39 6.97 19.44 -11.55
C GLY A 39 7.74 18.86 -12.73
N GLY A 40 8.41 17.71 -12.52
CA GLY A 40 9.25 17.05 -13.51
C GLY A 40 10.18 16.02 -12.85
N GLY A 41 10.69 15.05 -13.61
CA GLY A 41 11.38 13.86 -13.08
C GLY A 41 12.55 14.14 -12.13
N ASP A 42 13.33 15.19 -12.42
CA ASP A 42 14.49 15.63 -11.65
C ASP A 42 14.24 16.91 -10.83
N ASP A 43 13.04 17.49 -10.92
CA ASP A 43 12.72 18.73 -10.23
C ASP A 43 12.67 18.53 -8.72
N PRO A 44 12.99 19.56 -7.92
CA PRO A 44 12.82 19.48 -6.48
C PRO A 44 11.38 19.13 -6.13
N TYR A 45 11.17 18.21 -5.18
CA TYR A 45 9.83 17.79 -4.75
C TYR A 45 8.94 17.22 -5.88
N THR A 46 9.51 16.48 -6.85
CA THR A 46 8.73 15.77 -7.90
C THR A 46 7.52 15.02 -7.32
N SER A 47 6.36 15.17 -7.96
CA SER A 47 5.11 14.53 -7.53
C SER A 47 4.01 14.56 -8.59
N ASP A 48 3.10 13.59 -8.56
CA ASP A 48 1.91 13.55 -9.44
C ASP A 48 0.90 14.67 -9.07
N LEU A 49 1.05 15.28 -7.88
CA LEU A 49 0.12 16.25 -7.31
C LEU A 49 -0.18 17.43 -8.25
N GLY A 50 0.85 17.99 -8.91
CA GLY A 50 0.68 19.11 -9.84
C GLY A 50 -0.20 18.75 -11.04
N GLN A 51 -0.01 17.55 -11.61
CA GLN A 51 -0.80 17.04 -12.71
C GLN A 51 -2.24 16.76 -12.29
N HIS A 52 -2.47 16.13 -11.12
CA HIS A 52 -3.81 15.90 -10.60
C HIS A 52 -4.58 17.19 -10.33
N LEU A 53 -3.91 18.24 -9.85
CA LEU A 53 -4.51 19.56 -9.67
C LEU A 53 -4.91 20.16 -11.03
N ALA A 54 -4.03 20.11 -12.03
CA ALA A 54 -4.33 20.58 -13.37
C ALA A 54 -5.52 19.84 -14.00
N PHE A 55 -5.61 18.52 -13.81
CA PHE A 55 -6.73 17.70 -14.25
C PHE A 55 -8.04 18.10 -13.57
N ALA A 56 -8.03 18.30 -12.24
CA ALA A 56 -9.21 18.74 -11.50
C ALA A 56 -9.68 20.14 -11.95
N GLN A 57 -8.77 21.07 -12.22
CA GLN A 57 -9.08 22.42 -12.70
C GLN A 57 -9.70 22.42 -14.11
N ARG A 58 -9.33 21.45 -14.96
CA ARG A 58 -9.91 21.25 -16.30
C ARG A 58 -11.22 20.46 -16.28
N GLY A 59 -11.74 20.09 -15.11
CA GLY A 59 -12.96 19.30 -14.98
C GLY A 59 -12.80 17.82 -15.35
N MET A 60 -11.57 17.29 -15.45
CA MET A 60 -11.33 15.88 -15.74
C MET A 60 -11.53 15.02 -14.49
N VAL A 61 -12.78 14.60 -14.26
CA VAL A 61 -13.18 13.76 -13.14
C VAL A 61 -13.09 12.29 -13.53
N TYR A 62 -11.93 11.67 -13.29
CA TYR A 62 -11.71 10.24 -13.53
C TYR A 62 -11.50 9.42 -12.25
N SER A 63 -11.43 10.06 -11.08
CA SER A 63 -11.33 9.39 -9.79
C SER A 63 -11.93 10.25 -8.68
N THR A 64 -12.23 9.63 -7.54
CA THR A 64 -12.69 10.35 -6.34
C THR A 64 -11.66 11.38 -5.86
N VAL A 65 -10.38 11.22 -6.22
CA VAL A 65 -9.35 12.24 -5.96
C VAL A 65 -9.74 13.58 -6.57
N SER A 66 -10.15 13.60 -7.85
CA SER A 66 -10.54 14.83 -8.54
C SER A 66 -11.71 15.54 -7.84
N LEU A 67 -12.65 14.76 -7.26
CA LEU A 67 -13.79 15.28 -6.50
C LEU A 67 -13.41 15.90 -5.16
N LEU A 68 -12.28 15.51 -4.58
CA LEU A 68 -11.84 15.98 -3.26
C LEU A 68 -10.79 17.09 -3.34
N ILE A 69 -9.92 17.06 -4.36
CA ILE A 69 -8.89 18.09 -4.56
C ILE A 69 -9.52 19.47 -4.77
N GLY A 70 -10.53 19.58 -5.65
CA GLY A 70 -11.17 20.87 -5.97
C GLY A 70 -11.73 21.57 -4.72
N PRO A 71 -12.61 20.93 -3.93
CA PRO A 71 -13.12 21.50 -2.68
C PRO A 71 -12.02 21.85 -1.66
N ALA A 72 -11.00 20.99 -1.51
CA ALA A 72 -9.88 21.27 -0.62
C ALA A 72 -9.07 22.50 -1.07
N TYR A 73 -8.87 22.66 -2.37
CA TYR A 73 -8.24 23.84 -2.95
C TYR A 73 -9.09 25.09 -2.75
N ASN A 74 -10.41 25.02 -2.93
CA ASN A 74 -11.29 26.16 -2.72
C ASN A 74 -11.32 26.61 -1.26
N LEU A 75 -11.14 25.68 -0.31
CA LEU A 75 -11.16 26.00 1.13
C LEU A 75 -9.90 26.73 1.60
N ALA A 76 -8.70 26.32 1.13
CA ALA A 76 -7.43 26.85 1.66
C ALA A 76 -6.27 26.80 0.64
N GLY A 77 -6.57 26.83 -0.66
CA GLY A 77 -5.59 26.73 -1.74
C GLY A 77 -4.75 25.45 -1.68
N ARG A 78 -3.47 25.56 -2.03
CA ARG A 78 -2.50 24.45 -1.94
C ARG A 78 -2.40 23.87 -0.52
N MET A 79 -2.59 24.70 0.51
CA MET A 79 -2.55 24.25 1.90
C MET A 79 -3.70 23.28 2.21
N GLY A 80 -4.90 23.54 1.68
CA GLY A 80 -6.05 22.65 1.86
C GLY A 80 -5.81 21.25 1.29
N ILE A 81 -5.19 21.15 0.11
CA ILE A 81 -4.81 19.86 -0.49
C ILE A 81 -3.72 19.17 0.36
N ALA A 82 -2.71 19.92 0.80
CA ALA A 82 -1.64 19.36 1.63
C ALA A 82 -2.17 18.76 2.95
N VAL A 83 -3.09 19.48 3.62
CA VAL A 83 -3.80 18.99 4.81
C VAL A 83 -4.64 17.75 4.50
N LEU A 84 -5.38 17.76 3.38
CA LEU A 84 -6.17 16.60 2.95
C LEU A 84 -5.28 15.35 2.81
N LEU A 85 -4.14 15.44 2.14
CA LEU A 85 -3.23 14.30 1.95
C LEU A 85 -2.58 13.83 3.26
N ALA A 86 -2.20 14.76 4.13
CA ALA A 86 -1.71 14.42 5.46
C ALA A 86 -2.76 13.65 6.29
N VAL A 87 -4.04 14.02 6.19
CA VAL A 87 -5.15 13.28 6.81
C VAL A 87 -5.24 11.85 6.27
N PHE A 88 -5.06 11.64 4.96
CA PHE A 88 -5.04 10.29 4.38
C PHE A 88 -3.84 9.45 4.83
N HIS A 89 -2.65 10.04 4.97
CA HIS A 89 -1.50 9.38 5.57
C HIS A 89 -1.77 8.95 7.02
N LEU A 90 -2.33 9.85 7.85
CA LEU A 90 -2.70 9.54 9.23
C LEU A 90 -3.80 8.47 9.32
N ALA A 91 -4.77 8.50 8.40
CA ALA A 91 -5.80 7.48 8.29
C ALA A 91 -5.20 6.11 7.96
N ALA A 92 -4.24 6.03 7.03
CA ALA A 92 -3.54 4.78 6.72
C ALA A 92 -2.82 4.20 7.95
N VAL A 93 -2.11 5.05 8.71
CA VAL A 93 -1.49 4.67 10.00
C VAL A 93 -2.53 4.17 11.00
N ALA A 94 -3.66 4.87 11.14
CA ALA A 94 -4.71 4.46 12.07
C ALA A 94 -5.35 3.11 11.68
N VAL A 95 -5.60 2.88 10.39
CA VAL A 95 -6.18 1.63 9.87
C VAL A 95 -5.19 0.47 10.02
N PHE A 96 -3.91 0.69 9.70
CA PHE A 96 -2.88 -0.33 9.87
C PHE A 96 -2.74 -0.74 11.35
N ALA A 97 -2.76 0.23 12.29
CA ALA A 97 -2.82 -0.05 13.73
C ALA A 97 -4.07 -0.84 14.16
N CYS A 98 -5.22 -0.63 13.50
CA CYS A 98 -6.42 -1.44 13.70
C CYS A 98 -6.22 -2.88 13.20
N GLY A 99 -5.54 -3.06 12.06
CA GLY A 99 -5.17 -4.37 11.52
C GLY A 99 -4.27 -5.18 12.44
N LEU A 100 -3.34 -4.50 13.14
CA LEU A 100 -2.45 -5.09 14.15
C LEU A 100 -3.18 -5.59 15.39
N ARG A 101 -4.45 -5.23 15.62
CA ARG A 101 -5.22 -5.69 16.80
C ARG A 101 -5.33 -7.22 16.87
N ALA A 102 -5.30 -7.92 15.73
CA ALA A 102 -5.31 -9.39 15.74
C ALA A 102 -3.99 -9.99 16.26
N ALA A 103 -2.87 -9.29 16.09
CA ALA A 103 -1.57 -9.67 16.64
C ALA A 103 -1.34 -9.19 18.07
N LEU A 104 -1.88 -8.01 18.38
CA LEU A 104 -1.61 -7.25 19.58
C LEU A 104 -2.91 -6.88 20.31
N SER A 105 -3.74 -7.87 20.63
CA SER A 105 -5.12 -7.68 21.12
C SER A 105 -5.21 -7.01 22.50
N ASP A 106 -4.27 -7.29 23.39
CA ASP A 106 -4.14 -6.75 24.75
C ASP A 106 -3.25 -5.51 24.84
N VAL A 107 -2.55 -5.16 23.75
CA VAL A 107 -1.69 -3.99 23.70
C VAL A 107 -2.53 -2.71 23.61
N PRO A 108 -2.18 -1.65 24.37
CA PRO A 108 -2.90 -0.38 24.30
C PRO A 108 -2.90 0.22 22.88
N ARG A 109 -4.00 0.89 22.52
CA ARG A 109 -4.14 1.57 21.22
C ARG A 109 -2.98 2.55 20.90
N PRO A 110 -2.48 3.38 21.84
CA PRO A 110 -1.35 4.26 21.57
C PRO A 110 -0.09 3.51 21.10
N VAL A 111 0.20 2.35 21.69
CA VAL A 111 1.35 1.54 21.31
C VAL A 111 1.18 0.96 19.91
N ARG A 112 -0.01 0.45 19.56
CA ARG A 112 -0.29 -0.03 18.19
C ARG A 112 -0.17 1.09 17.15
N LEU A 113 -0.60 2.31 17.49
CA LEU A 113 -0.46 3.48 16.61
C LEU A 113 1.02 3.86 16.43
N LEU A 114 1.82 3.85 17.49
CA LEU A 114 3.27 4.10 17.40
C LEU A 114 3.98 3.04 16.56
N VAL A 115 3.69 1.75 16.77
CA VAL A 115 4.23 0.67 15.95
C VAL A 115 3.82 0.86 14.49
N SER A 116 2.56 1.17 14.24
CA SER A 116 2.07 1.43 12.89
C SER A 116 2.75 2.65 12.24
N LEU A 117 3.01 3.71 13.00
CA LEU A 117 3.71 4.90 12.50
C LEU A 117 5.15 4.56 12.12
N VAL A 118 5.88 3.85 12.99
CA VAL A 118 7.25 3.38 12.71
C VAL A 118 7.27 2.50 11.46
N VAL A 119 6.34 1.57 11.34
CA VAL A 119 6.20 0.71 10.17
C VAL A 119 5.82 1.50 8.91
N ASN A 120 5.01 2.54 9.03
CA ASN A 120 4.67 3.43 7.92
C ASN A 120 5.88 4.20 7.36
N LEU A 121 6.95 4.33 8.13
CA LEU A 121 8.21 4.92 7.66
C LEU A 121 9.09 3.91 6.92
N ALA A 122 8.71 2.64 6.82
CA ALA A 122 9.50 1.62 6.12
C ALA A 122 9.43 1.80 4.59
N THR A 123 10.57 1.69 3.94
CA THR A 123 10.70 1.54 2.47
C THR A 123 11.66 0.40 2.15
N ALA A 124 11.91 0.10 0.87
CA ALA A 124 12.94 -0.85 0.48
C ALA A 124 14.29 -0.54 1.14
N VAL A 125 15.04 -1.57 1.53
CA VAL A 125 16.28 -1.34 2.28
C VAL A 125 17.31 -0.59 1.44
N TRP A 126 18.08 0.27 2.07
CA TRP A 126 19.25 0.89 1.46
C TRP A 126 20.39 -0.11 1.39
N MET A 127 21.03 -0.23 0.23
CA MET A 127 22.29 -0.95 0.08
C MET A 127 23.19 -0.20 -0.90
N PRO A 128 24.53 -0.28 -0.74
CA PRO A 128 25.47 0.27 -1.70
C PRO A 128 25.18 -0.25 -3.12
N ARG A 129 25.09 0.66 -4.09
CA ARG A 129 24.78 0.34 -5.51
C ARG A 129 23.44 -0.38 -5.70
N GLY A 130 22.46 -0.18 -4.82
CA GLY A 130 21.16 -0.85 -4.85
C GLY A 130 20.17 -0.39 -5.92
N GLY A 131 20.60 0.33 -6.95
CA GLY A 131 19.70 1.00 -7.90
C GLY A 131 19.18 2.33 -7.35
N TYR A 132 17.87 2.57 -7.38
CA TYR A 132 17.23 3.83 -6.95
C TYR A 132 16.63 3.76 -5.55
N TRP A 133 16.47 4.90 -4.88
CA TRP A 133 15.80 4.91 -3.57
C TRP A 133 14.33 4.45 -3.63
N TYR A 134 13.62 4.80 -4.70
CA TYR A 134 12.22 4.45 -4.90
C TYR A 134 11.95 3.66 -6.19
N GLN A 135 12.47 4.09 -7.34
CA GLN A 135 12.18 3.40 -8.60
C GLN A 135 12.66 1.94 -8.57
N GLY A 136 11.86 1.05 -9.15
CA GLY A 136 12.11 -0.39 -9.15
C GLY A 136 11.86 -1.09 -7.81
N THR A 137 11.46 -0.34 -6.77
CA THR A 137 11.11 -0.91 -5.46
C THR A 137 9.61 -1.16 -5.34
N ILE A 138 9.23 -1.94 -4.33
CA ILE A 138 7.86 -2.08 -3.86
C ILE A 138 7.85 -1.71 -2.38
N GLY A 139 6.95 -0.80 -2.02
CA GLY A 139 6.84 -0.28 -0.66
C GLY A 139 5.39 -0.15 -0.21
N GLY A 140 5.21 0.12 1.07
CA GLY A 140 3.90 0.37 1.65
C GLY A 140 3.40 1.79 1.48
N THR A 141 4.27 2.73 1.86
CA THR A 141 4.00 4.16 1.90
C THR A 141 4.58 4.84 0.68
N ILE A 142 3.76 5.59 -0.04
CA ILE A 142 4.15 6.40 -1.19
C ILE A 142 3.83 7.86 -0.87
N TYR A 143 4.80 8.76 -1.12
CA TYR A 143 4.69 10.16 -0.72
C TYR A 143 4.40 11.13 -1.88
N HIS A 144 4.32 10.65 -3.12
CA HIS A 144 4.22 11.50 -4.31
C HIS A 144 3.05 11.13 -5.25
N ASN A 145 2.34 10.03 -4.98
CA ASN A 145 1.21 9.60 -5.81
C ASN A 145 -0.10 9.85 -5.07
N THR A 146 -0.84 10.87 -5.50
CA THR A 146 -2.07 11.33 -4.84
C THR A 146 -3.15 10.25 -4.77
N THR A 147 -3.39 9.55 -5.89
CA THR A 147 -4.38 8.46 -5.96
C THR A 147 -4.04 7.31 -5.02
N TYR A 148 -2.76 6.98 -4.88
CA TYR A 148 -2.29 5.95 -3.97
C TYR A 148 -2.45 6.37 -2.50
N ILE A 149 -2.05 7.59 -2.16
CA ILE A 149 -2.16 8.14 -0.80
C ILE A 149 -3.61 8.04 -0.31
N MET A 150 -4.56 8.43 -1.15
CA MET A 150 -5.99 8.41 -0.81
C MET A 150 -6.60 7.00 -0.84
N LEU A 151 -6.11 6.11 -1.72
CA LEU A 151 -6.48 4.69 -1.77
C LEU A 151 -6.11 3.93 -0.49
N ALA A 152 -4.89 4.15 0.02
CA ALA A 152 -4.24 3.29 1.00
C ALA A 152 -5.10 2.92 2.23
N PRO A 153 -5.74 3.86 2.96
CA PRO A 153 -6.57 3.50 4.10
C PRO A 153 -7.79 2.66 3.73
N PHE A 154 -8.42 2.93 2.58
CA PHE A 154 -9.61 2.19 2.14
C PHE A 154 -9.27 0.80 1.65
N ALA A 155 -8.13 0.63 0.97
CA ALA A 155 -7.64 -0.67 0.58
C ALA A 155 -7.35 -1.57 1.78
N LEU A 156 -6.68 -1.03 2.82
CA LEU A 156 -6.48 -1.75 4.08
C LEU A 156 -7.81 -2.07 4.76
N LEU A 157 -8.75 -1.11 4.83
CA LEU A 157 -10.08 -1.34 5.41
C LEU A 157 -10.86 -2.42 4.66
N ALA A 158 -10.83 -2.41 3.33
CA ALA A 158 -11.49 -3.40 2.48
C ALA A 158 -10.95 -4.82 2.78
N MET A 159 -9.64 -4.98 2.86
CA MET A 159 -9.01 -6.26 3.20
C MET A 159 -9.34 -6.71 4.64
N LEU A 160 -9.29 -5.80 5.60
CA LEU A 160 -9.65 -6.10 6.99
C LEU A 160 -11.14 -6.44 7.15
N ALA A 161 -12.03 -5.82 6.35
CA ALA A 161 -13.44 -6.14 6.31
C ALA A 161 -13.66 -7.51 5.64
N PHE A 162 -12.98 -7.79 4.54
CA PHE A 162 -13.00 -9.11 3.89
C PHE A 162 -12.60 -10.23 4.87
N TYR A 163 -11.53 -10.04 5.66
CA TYR A 163 -11.11 -11.02 6.66
C TYR A 163 -12.14 -11.29 7.76
N ARG A 164 -13.08 -10.37 7.99
CA ARG A 164 -14.21 -10.60 8.92
C ARG A 164 -15.34 -11.37 8.27
N VAL A 165 -15.60 -11.13 6.99
CA VAL A 165 -16.69 -11.77 6.25
C VAL A 165 -16.34 -13.21 5.89
N TRP A 166 -15.12 -13.45 5.42
CA TRP A 166 -14.70 -14.75 4.88
C TRP A 166 -14.99 -15.95 5.80
N PRO A 167 -14.73 -15.91 7.13
CA PRO A 167 -15.04 -17.03 8.01
C PRO A 167 -16.53 -17.40 8.08
N THR A 168 -17.44 -16.45 7.80
CA THR A 168 -18.90 -16.67 7.85
C THR A 168 -19.44 -17.43 6.63
N MET A 169 -18.60 -17.63 5.60
CA MET A 169 -18.94 -18.33 4.35
C MET A 169 -19.48 -19.74 4.55
N ARG A 170 -19.01 -20.43 5.59
CA ARG A 170 -19.39 -21.82 5.89
C ARG A 170 -20.73 -21.96 6.60
N GLY A 171 -21.39 -20.85 6.93
CA GLY A 171 -22.67 -20.84 7.62
C GLY A 171 -23.58 -19.76 7.05
N LYS A 172 -24.26 -19.03 7.94
CA LYS A 172 -25.02 -17.84 7.54
C LYS A 172 -24.04 -16.70 7.27
N LEU A 173 -23.91 -16.34 6.00
CA LEU A 173 -23.10 -15.20 5.58
C LEU A 173 -23.57 -13.92 6.30
N ASP A 174 -22.65 -13.21 6.92
CA ASP A 174 -22.94 -11.91 7.52
C ASP A 174 -23.09 -10.86 6.41
N LEU A 175 -24.33 -10.67 5.96
CA LEU A 175 -24.67 -9.74 4.87
C LEU A 175 -24.35 -8.27 5.21
N ARG A 176 -24.37 -7.89 6.49
CA ARG A 176 -24.02 -6.53 6.91
C ARG A 176 -22.52 -6.31 6.78
N ALA A 177 -21.72 -7.25 7.28
CA ALA A 177 -20.26 -7.18 7.10
C ALA A 177 -19.89 -7.28 5.62
N TYR A 178 -20.57 -8.12 4.84
CA TYR A 178 -20.42 -8.21 3.38
C TYR A 178 -20.68 -6.87 2.68
N ALA A 179 -21.77 -6.19 3.01
CA ALA A 179 -22.10 -4.89 2.43
C ALA A 179 -21.03 -3.85 2.76
N VAL A 180 -20.57 -3.80 4.01
CA VAL A 180 -19.49 -2.89 4.43
C VAL A 180 -18.20 -3.17 3.64
N TYR A 181 -17.81 -4.44 3.52
CA TYR A 181 -16.64 -4.84 2.74
C TYR A 181 -16.77 -4.43 1.25
N THR A 182 -17.92 -4.70 0.64
CA THR A 182 -18.20 -4.39 -0.77
C THR A 182 -18.13 -2.88 -1.02
N VAL A 183 -18.72 -2.08 -0.14
CA VAL A 183 -18.64 -0.61 -0.21
C VAL A 183 -17.20 -0.14 -0.06
N LEU A 184 -16.44 -0.65 0.92
CA LEU A 184 -15.04 -0.27 1.11
C LEU A 184 -14.16 -0.63 -0.08
N LEU A 185 -14.35 -1.81 -0.69
CA LEU A 185 -13.65 -2.21 -1.91
C LEU A 185 -13.99 -1.28 -3.08
N THR A 186 -15.26 -0.91 -3.21
CA THR A 186 -15.74 0.01 -4.26
C THR A 186 -15.17 1.42 -4.07
N VAL A 187 -15.14 1.93 -2.83
CA VAL A 187 -14.53 3.23 -2.49
C VAL A 187 -13.01 3.20 -2.73
N ALA A 188 -12.32 2.10 -2.37
CA ALA A 188 -10.90 1.96 -2.70
C ALA A 188 -10.69 2.03 -4.23
N THR A 189 -11.50 1.31 -4.99
CA THR A 189 -11.48 1.29 -6.47
C THR A 189 -11.72 2.67 -7.07
N SER A 190 -12.62 3.46 -6.48
CA SER A 190 -12.94 4.81 -6.98
C SER A 190 -11.78 5.80 -6.84
N PHE A 191 -10.84 5.56 -5.91
CA PHE A 191 -9.56 6.27 -5.84
C PHE A 191 -8.56 5.73 -6.87
N LYS A 192 -8.40 4.40 -6.92
CA LYS A 192 -7.50 3.72 -7.86
C LYS A 192 -7.90 2.26 -8.01
N ALA A 193 -7.94 1.76 -9.24
CA ALA A 193 -8.32 0.37 -9.55
C ALA A 193 -7.30 -0.70 -9.12
N SER A 194 -6.13 -0.31 -8.62
CA SER A 194 -4.99 -1.21 -8.39
C SER A 194 -5.28 -2.38 -7.44
N LEU A 195 -6.11 -2.17 -6.39
CA LEU A 195 -6.48 -3.27 -5.49
C LEU A 195 -7.44 -4.26 -6.15
N ILE A 196 -8.46 -3.76 -6.86
CA ILE A 196 -9.53 -4.63 -7.38
C ILE A 196 -9.03 -5.53 -8.50
N PHE A 197 -8.09 -5.04 -9.32
CA PHE A 197 -7.48 -5.85 -10.38
C PHE A 197 -6.80 -7.09 -9.82
N ALA A 198 -6.09 -6.99 -8.69
CA ALA A 198 -5.49 -8.16 -8.06
C ALA A 198 -6.46 -8.96 -7.19
N PHE A 199 -7.36 -8.27 -6.48
CA PHE A 199 -8.26 -8.89 -5.51
C PHE A 199 -9.34 -9.74 -6.18
N ALA A 200 -9.91 -9.30 -7.31
CA ALA A 200 -10.94 -10.04 -8.03
C ALA A 200 -10.47 -11.44 -8.51
N PRO A 201 -9.36 -11.59 -9.25
CA PRO A 201 -8.82 -12.90 -9.61
C PRO A 201 -8.38 -13.71 -8.38
N ALA A 202 -7.81 -13.07 -7.35
CA ALA A 202 -7.46 -13.77 -6.11
C ALA A 202 -8.70 -14.34 -5.39
N LEU A 203 -9.79 -13.58 -5.34
CA LEU A 203 -11.07 -14.01 -4.79
C LEU A 203 -11.68 -15.13 -5.65
N LEU A 204 -11.65 -15.02 -6.97
CA LEU A 204 -12.16 -16.05 -7.88
C LEU A 204 -11.48 -17.40 -7.63
N VAL A 205 -10.15 -17.44 -7.56
CA VAL A 205 -9.41 -18.67 -7.26
C VAL A 205 -9.79 -19.20 -5.88
N LEU A 206 -9.93 -18.33 -4.88
CA LEU A 206 -10.32 -18.73 -3.53
C LEU A 206 -11.74 -19.34 -3.50
N LEU A 207 -12.68 -18.78 -4.27
CA LEU A 207 -14.04 -19.28 -4.41
C LEU A 207 -14.08 -20.63 -5.14
N ILE A 208 -13.31 -20.80 -6.22
CA ILE A 208 -13.17 -22.09 -6.92
C ILE A 208 -12.63 -23.16 -5.96
N VAL A 209 -11.61 -22.81 -5.17
CA VAL A 209 -11.04 -23.73 -4.17
C VAL A 209 -12.06 -24.10 -3.09
N ASP A 210 -12.86 -23.16 -2.58
CA ASP A 210 -13.91 -23.45 -1.60
C ASP A 210 -15.03 -24.31 -2.22
N PHE A 211 -15.47 -23.99 -3.43
CA PHE A 211 -16.50 -24.74 -4.17
C PHE A 211 -16.11 -26.22 -4.33
N VAL A 212 -14.87 -26.48 -4.77
CA VAL A 212 -14.35 -27.85 -4.93
C VAL A 212 -14.24 -28.56 -3.57
N ARG A 213 -13.70 -27.89 -2.55
CA ARG A 213 -13.48 -28.49 -1.22
C ARG A 213 -14.77 -28.79 -0.49
N THR A 214 -15.78 -27.92 -0.63
CA THR A 214 -17.07 -28.08 0.02
C THR A 214 -18.06 -28.89 -0.81
N ARG A 215 -17.70 -29.25 -2.05
CA ARG A 215 -18.56 -29.94 -3.02
C ARG A 215 -19.86 -29.16 -3.24
N ALA A 216 -19.72 -27.87 -3.56
CA ALA A 216 -20.82 -26.95 -3.83
C ALA A 216 -21.82 -26.70 -2.69
N LYS A 217 -21.50 -27.11 -1.44
CA LYS A 217 -22.39 -26.87 -0.29
C LYS A 217 -22.58 -25.40 0.04
N ASN A 218 -21.61 -24.54 -0.30
CA ASN A 218 -21.63 -23.10 -0.03
C ASN A 218 -22.00 -22.26 -1.25
N LEU A 219 -22.49 -22.85 -2.35
CA LEU A 219 -22.65 -22.20 -3.66
C LEU A 219 -23.33 -20.82 -3.60
N LYS A 220 -24.41 -20.70 -2.82
CA LYS A 220 -25.11 -19.42 -2.64
C LYS A 220 -24.18 -18.34 -2.09
N ASN A 221 -23.43 -18.65 -1.04
CA ASN A 221 -22.53 -17.70 -0.40
C ASN A 221 -21.33 -17.40 -1.31
N GLU A 222 -20.86 -18.37 -2.09
CA GLU A 222 -19.79 -18.21 -3.07
C GLU A 222 -20.19 -17.23 -4.19
N ILE A 223 -21.41 -17.37 -4.74
CA ILE A 223 -21.96 -16.44 -5.72
C ILE A 223 -22.08 -15.03 -5.11
N ILE A 224 -22.64 -14.90 -3.91
CA ILE A 224 -22.78 -13.60 -3.24
C ILE A 224 -21.41 -12.96 -3.02
N MET A 225 -20.41 -13.71 -2.53
CA MET A 225 -19.05 -13.20 -2.40
C MET A 225 -18.46 -12.79 -3.74
N GLY A 226 -18.65 -13.56 -4.81
CA GLY A 226 -18.23 -13.19 -6.15
C GLY A 226 -18.83 -11.85 -6.61
N CYS A 227 -20.10 -11.61 -6.32
CA CYS A 227 -20.78 -10.37 -6.70
C CYS A 227 -20.23 -9.10 -6.05
N SER A 228 -19.45 -9.21 -4.99
CA SER A 228 -18.86 -8.03 -4.30
C SER A 228 -17.88 -7.22 -5.15
N VAL A 229 -17.30 -7.81 -6.20
CA VAL A 229 -16.36 -7.08 -7.06
C VAL A 229 -17.08 -6.30 -8.16
N PHE A 230 -18.33 -6.64 -8.50
CA PHE A 230 -19.03 -6.02 -9.63
C PHE A 230 -19.21 -4.50 -9.52
N PRO A 231 -19.56 -3.90 -8.36
CA PRO A 231 -19.65 -2.45 -8.27
C PRO A 231 -18.31 -1.76 -8.56
N GLY A 232 -17.19 -2.31 -8.07
CA GLY A 232 -15.86 -1.78 -8.36
C GLY A 232 -15.46 -1.98 -9.82
N VAL A 233 -15.74 -3.15 -10.42
CA VAL A 233 -15.48 -3.39 -11.85
C VAL A 233 -16.28 -2.44 -12.73
N ALA A 234 -17.54 -2.17 -12.40
CA ALA A 234 -18.36 -1.18 -13.10
C ALA A 234 -17.73 0.23 -13.02
N LEU A 235 -17.19 0.62 -11.85
CA LEU A 235 -16.42 1.86 -11.73
C LEU A 235 -15.18 1.85 -12.61
N CYS A 236 -14.42 0.75 -12.67
CA CYS A 236 -13.25 0.67 -13.56
C CYS A 236 -13.62 0.93 -15.03
N VAL A 237 -14.76 0.41 -15.50
CA VAL A 237 -15.24 0.66 -16.88
C VAL A 237 -15.54 2.14 -17.10
N ILE A 238 -16.20 2.80 -16.14
CA ILE A 238 -16.49 4.25 -16.20
C ILE A 238 -15.19 5.07 -16.20
N GLN A 239 -14.24 4.74 -15.30
CA GLN A 239 -12.95 5.41 -15.23
C GLN A 239 -12.15 5.22 -16.53
N ALA A 240 -12.18 4.02 -17.09
CA ALA A 240 -11.53 3.71 -18.36
C ALA A 240 -12.09 4.54 -19.52
N SER A 241 -13.42 4.71 -19.60
CA SER A 241 -14.04 5.53 -20.66
C SER A 241 -13.63 7.00 -20.61
N VAL A 242 -13.23 7.53 -19.46
CA VAL A 242 -12.74 8.91 -19.31
C VAL A 242 -11.23 9.00 -19.60
N LEU A 243 -10.45 7.99 -19.19
CA LEU A 243 -8.99 7.98 -19.31
C LEU A 243 -8.47 7.51 -20.67
N PHE A 244 -9.26 6.73 -21.41
CA PHE A 244 -8.85 6.00 -22.62
C PHE A 244 -9.79 6.26 -23.81
N ALA A 245 -10.33 7.47 -23.92
CA ALA A 245 -11.22 7.85 -25.03
C ALA A 245 -10.50 8.01 -26.39
N GLU A 246 -9.17 8.03 -26.42
CA GLU A 246 -8.36 8.14 -27.64
C GLU A 246 -7.82 6.76 -28.10
N ASP A 247 -7.96 6.49 -29.40
CA ASP A 247 -7.65 5.23 -30.08
C ASP A 247 -6.12 4.99 -30.18
N ASP A 248 -5.50 4.42 -29.13
CA ASP A 248 -4.33 3.48 -29.24
C ASP A 248 -3.88 2.87 -27.89
N SER A 249 -4.74 2.94 -26.87
CA SER A 249 -4.41 2.52 -25.51
C SER A 249 -5.04 1.18 -25.16
N GLY A 250 -4.21 0.19 -24.86
CA GLY A 250 -4.65 -1.15 -24.51
C GLY A 250 -3.64 -1.89 -23.64
N VAL A 251 -4.12 -2.91 -22.93
CA VAL A 251 -3.25 -3.82 -22.16
C VAL A 251 -2.71 -4.89 -23.09
N LYS A 252 -1.39 -5.03 -23.13
CA LYS A 252 -0.67 -6.03 -23.93
C LYS A 252 0.21 -6.89 -23.01
N LEU A 253 0.58 -8.06 -23.51
CA LEU A 253 1.61 -8.88 -22.88
C LEU A 253 2.96 -8.19 -23.06
N ILE A 254 3.74 -8.01 -21.99
CA ILE A 254 4.97 -7.22 -22.05
C ILE A 254 5.99 -7.75 -23.06
N PHE A 255 6.08 -9.08 -23.20
CA PHE A 255 7.00 -9.74 -24.11
C PHE A 255 6.56 -9.71 -25.58
N THR A 256 5.36 -9.19 -25.89
CA THR A 256 4.91 -8.96 -27.27
C THR A 256 5.12 -7.52 -27.73
N VAL A 257 5.61 -6.64 -26.84
CA VAL A 257 5.83 -5.22 -27.13
C VAL A 257 7.33 -4.94 -27.08
N PRO A 258 7.94 -4.34 -28.13
CA PRO A 258 9.31 -3.87 -28.04
C PRO A 258 9.37 -2.64 -27.14
N PHE A 259 10.27 -2.64 -26.16
CA PHE A 259 10.53 -1.49 -25.29
C PHE A 259 11.99 -1.41 -24.86
N ASP A 260 12.41 -0.23 -24.43
CA ASP A 260 13.74 -0.01 -23.88
C ASP A 260 13.78 -0.46 -22.41
N HIS A 261 14.50 -1.54 -22.17
CA HIS A 261 14.70 -2.14 -20.85
C HIS A 261 15.40 -1.19 -19.87
N HIS A 262 16.25 -0.28 -20.34
CA HIS A 262 16.92 0.70 -19.49
C HIS A 262 15.98 1.83 -19.06
N ARG A 263 15.01 2.19 -19.91
CA ARG A 263 13.96 3.16 -19.57
C ARG A 263 12.85 2.55 -18.70
N MET A 264 12.68 1.23 -18.72
CA MET A 264 11.74 0.54 -17.85
C MET A 264 12.31 0.41 -16.42
N LEU A 265 12.04 1.41 -15.60
CA LEU A 265 12.57 1.50 -14.23
C LEU A 265 11.78 0.64 -13.23
N TRP A 266 10.81 -0.15 -13.71
CA TRP A 266 9.89 -0.96 -12.92
C TRP A 266 10.00 -2.43 -13.30
N GLY A 267 10.25 -3.30 -12.33
CA GLY A 267 10.35 -4.73 -12.58
C GLY A 267 11.75 -5.22 -12.93
N PRO A 268 11.93 -6.54 -13.11
CA PRO A 268 13.23 -7.17 -13.29
C PRO A 268 13.75 -7.05 -14.73
N PHE A 269 13.55 -5.90 -15.36
CA PHE A 269 13.93 -5.66 -16.76
C PHE A 269 15.30 -5.00 -16.90
N ASN A 270 15.85 -4.48 -15.81
CA ASN A 270 17.24 -4.03 -15.70
C ASN A 270 17.79 -4.31 -14.29
N GLU A 271 19.10 -4.12 -14.13
CA GLU A 271 19.80 -4.38 -12.86
C GLU A 271 19.20 -3.56 -11.70
N ALA A 272 18.91 -2.27 -11.91
CA ALA A 272 18.37 -1.40 -10.88
C ALA A 272 16.99 -1.87 -10.38
N GLY A 273 16.14 -2.35 -11.28
CA GLY A 273 14.83 -2.91 -10.96
C GLY A 273 14.92 -4.25 -10.22
N VAL A 274 15.84 -5.13 -10.63
CA VAL A 274 16.10 -6.41 -9.91
C VAL A 274 16.55 -6.12 -8.47
N LEU A 275 17.53 -5.22 -8.30
CA LEU A 275 18.02 -4.83 -6.99
C LEU A 275 16.92 -4.14 -6.16
N GLY A 276 16.11 -3.28 -6.79
CA GLY A 276 14.96 -2.65 -6.17
C GLY A 276 13.96 -3.64 -5.58
N LEU A 277 13.59 -4.66 -6.34
CA LEU A 277 12.70 -5.73 -5.87
C LEU A 277 13.33 -6.56 -4.75
N ALA A 278 14.59 -6.96 -4.90
CA ALA A 278 15.30 -7.72 -3.88
C ALA A 278 15.33 -6.99 -2.52
N ARG A 279 15.64 -5.68 -2.55
CA ARG A 279 15.65 -4.81 -1.36
C ARG A 279 14.28 -4.61 -0.72
N SER A 280 13.22 -4.72 -1.52
CA SER A 280 11.85 -4.56 -1.05
C SER A 280 11.40 -5.76 -0.20
N PHE A 281 11.95 -6.95 -0.45
CA PHE A 281 11.46 -8.19 0.15
C PHE A 281 12.20 -8.66 1.39
N VAL A 282 13.27 -7.97 1.82
CA VAL A 282 14.16 -8.43 2.91
C VAL A 282 13.41 -8.84 4.18
N PHE A 283 12.51 -7.99 4.69
CA PHE A 283 11.75 -8.33 5.90
C PHE A 283 10.70 -9.42 5.67
N VAL A 284 9.88 -9.33 4.61
CA VAL A 284 8.81 -10.31 4.37
C VAL A 284 9.38 -11.69 4.05
N ALA A 285 10.54 -11.76 3.39
CA ALA A 285 11.30 -12.98 3.17
C ALA A 285 11.83 -13.54 4.50
N ALA A 286 12.41 -12.69 5.37
CA ALA A 286 12.84 -13.12 6.70
C ALA A 286 11.68 -13.71 7.52
N VAL A 287 10.49 -13.08 7.50
CA VAL A 287 9.29 -13.62 8.16
C VAL A 287 8.87 -14.96 7.55
N GLY A 288 8.79 -15.05 6.22
CA GLY A 288 8.38 -16.27 5.52
C GLY A 288 9.33 -17.46 5.73
N LEU A 289 10.64 -17.21 5.76
CA LEU A 289 11.68 -18.23 5.90
C LEU A 289 11.92 -18.61 7.36
N LEU A 290 12.03 -17.62 8.26
CA LEU A 290 12.41 -17.85 9.66
C LEU A 290 11.21 -18.15 10.55
N LEU A 291 10.05 -17.54 10.26
CA LEU A 291 8.80 -17.68 11.02
C LEU A 291 7.71 -18.42 10.21
N GLY A 292 8.10 -19.08 9.12
CA GLY A 292 7.19 -19.69 8.14
C GLY A 292 6.10 -20.56 8.74
N ARG A 293 6.40 -21.40 9.75
CA ARG A 293 5.38 -22.25 10.38
C ARG A 293 4.21 -21.44 10.94
N ALA A 294 4.49 -20.32 11.60
CA ALA A 294 3.46 -19.42 12.12
C ALA A 294 2.77 -18.65 10.99
N ALA A 295 3.54 -18.19 10.01
CA ALA A 295 3.04 -17.43 8.88
C ALA A 295 2.03 -18.24 8.04
N TRP A 296 2.41 -19.46 7.63
CA TRP A 296 1.61 -20.32 6.77
C TRP A 296 0.35 -20.89 7.44
N GLN A 297 0.28 -20.90 8.78
CA GLN A 297 -0.95 -21.25 9.50
C GLN A 297 -2.01 -20.14 9.42
N SER A 298 -1.59 -18.88 9.28
CA SER A 298 -2.50 -17.75 9.16
C SER A 298 -3.18 -17.72 7.79
N PHE A 299 -4.51 -17.70 7.75
CA PHE A 299 -5.26 -17.44 6.52
C PHE A 299 -4.94 -16.05 5.97
N ARG A 300 -4.89 -15.04 6.84
CA ARG A 300 -4.64 -13.65 6.44
C ARG A 300 -3.29 -13.49 5.73
N TYR A 301 -2.23 -14.10 6.28
CA TYR A 301 -0.90 -14.09 5.67
C TYR A 301 -0.88 -14.77 4.29
N ARG A 302 -1.47 -15.97 4.20
CA ARG A 302 -1.54 -16.71 2.93
C ARG A 302 -2.33 -15.97 1.86
N PHE A 303 -3.48 -15.42 2.24
CA PHE A 303 -4.32 -14.71 1.28
C PHE A 303 -3.70 -13.39 0.85
N SER A 304 -3.11 -12.60 1.76
CA SER A 304 -2.42 -11.36 1.37
C SER A 304 -1.20 -11.62 0.49
N LEU A 305 -0.42 -12.67 0.79
CA LEU A 305 0.67 -13.11 -0.08
C LEU A 305 0.15 -13.54 -1.45
N PHE A 306 -0.95 -14.28 -1.51
CA PHE A 306 -1.54 -14.70 -2.77
C PHE A 306 -2.07 -13.53 -3.59
N THR A 307 -2.80 -12.59 -2.99
CA THR A 307 -3.24 -11.36 -3.69
C THR A 307 -2.05 -10.53 -4.16
N PHE A 308 -0.97 -10.44 -3.37
CA PHE A 308 0.27 -9.80 -3.80
C PHE A 308 0.96 -10.54 -4.96
N ALA A 309 0.98 -11.88 -4.94
CA ALA A 309 1.55 -12.66 -6.03
C ALA A 309 0.76 -12.49 -7.34
N VAL A 310 -0.57 -12.42 -7.25
CA VAL A 310 -1.44 -12.14 -8.40
C VAL A 310 -1.15 -10.74 -8.95
N SER A 311 -1.07 -9.71 -8.10
CA SER A 311 -0.75 -8.36 -8.55
C SER A 311 0.65 -8.24 -9.15
N LEU A 312 1.62 -8.97 -8.60
CA LEU A 312 2.97 -9.03 -9.13
C LEU A 312 2.99 -9.74 -10.48
N ALA A 313 2.25 -10.84 -10.65
CA ALA A 313 2.12 -11.52 -11.94
C ALA A 313 1.49 -10.61 -12.99
N GLU A 314 0.43 -9.87 -12.65
CA GLU A 314 -0.17 -8.86 -13.53
C GLU A 314 0.88 -7.83 -13.97
N ALA A 315 1.61 -7.22 -13.03
CA ALA A 315 2.61 -6.20 -13.34
C ALA A 315 3.84 -6.73 -14.12
N LEU A 316 4.17 -8.01 -13.97
CA LEU A 316 5.28 -8.65 -14.69
C LEU A 316 4.89 -9.12 -16.10
N LEU A 317 3.62 -9.44 -16.33
CA LEU A 317 3.15 -10.02 -17.59
C LEU A 317 2.45 -9.01 -18.49
N LEU A 318 1.89 -7.95 -17.92
CA LEU A 318 1.02 -7.01 -18.62
C LEU A 318 1.62 -5.59 -18.59
N VAL A 319 1.45 -4.86 -19.68
CA VAL A 319 1.80 -3.43 -19.83
C VAL A 319 0.75 -2.69 -20.62
N GLU A 320 0.68 -1.38 -20.44
CA GLU A 320 -0.06 -0.50 -21.36
C GLU A 320 0.75 -0.30 -22.65
N SER A 321 0.06 -0.15 -23.78
CA SER A 321 0.67 0.24 -25.06
C SER A 321 0.95 1.74 -25.14
N GLY A 322 1.82 2.12 -26.09
CA GLY A 322 2.14 3.52 -26.41
C GLY A 322 2.98 4.21 -25.34
N GLU A 323 2.87 5.53 -25.26
CA GLU A 323 3.65 6.38 -24.33
C GLU A 323 3.45 6.01 -22.84
N ARG A 324 2.30 5.40 -22.52
CA ARG A 324 1.96 4.99 -21.15
C ARG A 324 2.73 3.76 -20.67
N LEU A 325 3.42 3.04 -21.56
CA LEU A 325 4.21 1.86 -21.21
C LEU A 325 5.18 2.14 -20.05
N TYR A 326 5.89 3.27 -20.09
CA TYR A 326 6.88 3.63 -19.07
C TYR A 326 6.27 4.25 -17.81
N HIS A 327 4.97 4.56 -17.81
CA HIS A 327 4.26 4.97 -16.59
C HIS A 327 4.03 3.78 -15.65
N ALA A 328 4.10 2.55 -16.20
CA ALA A 328 4.07 1.32 -15.44
C ALA A 328 2.85 1.21 -14.51
N ASN A 329 1.66 1.65 -14.94
CA ASN A 329 0.50 1.79 -14.06
C ASN A 329 0.04 0.47 -13.41
N LEU A 330 0.35 -0.67 -14.01
CA LEU A 330 0.04 -1.98 -13.43
C LEU A 330 0.88 -2.30 -12.19
N TRP A 331 2.03 -1.64 -11.99
CA TRP A 331 2.86 -1.79 -10.79
C TRP A 331 2.23 -1.22 -9.52
N TRP A 332 1.22 -0.34 -9.63
CA TRP A 332 0.48 0.15 -8.46
C TRP A 332 -0.31 -0.95 -7.73
N GLY A 333 -0.63 -2.06 -8.41
CA GLY A 333 -1.21 -3.26 -7.80
C GLY A 333 -0.26 -3.91 -6.78
N PRO A 334 0.98 -4.28 -7.19
CA PRO A 334 2.04 -4.70 -6.29
C PRO A 334 2.23 -3.83 -5.07
N PHE A 335 2.29 -2.50 -5.20
CA PHE A 335 2.44 -1.58 -4.05
C PHE A 335 1.32 -1.77 -3.01
N ILE A 336 0.05 -1.69 -3.42
CA ILE A 336 -1.05 -1.73 -2.46
C ILE A 336 -1.26 -3.12 -1.86
N CYS A 337 -1.09 -4.18 -2.67
CA CYS A 337 -1.19 -5.56 -2.19
C CYS A 337 0.00 -5.92 -1.29
N PHE A 338 1.20 -5.40 -1.59
CA PHE A 338 2.35 -5.52 -0.72
C PHE A 338 2.10 -4.83 0.61
N TRP A 339 1.41 -3.69 0.64
CA TRP A 339 1.09 -3.02 1.90
C TRP A 339 0.21 -3.87 2.84
N VAL A 340 -0.74 -4.60 2.26
CA VAL A 340 -1.57 -5.57 2.99
C VAL A 340 -0.73 -6.77 3.42
N PHE A 341 0.14 -7.29 2.55
CA PHE A 341 1.03 -8.40 2.89
C PHE A 341 2.06 -8.02 3.97
N TRP A 342 2.54 -6.79 3.95
CA TRP A 342 3.42 -6.21 4.94
C TRP A 342 2.74 -6.14 6.31
N LEU A 343 1.47 -5.70 6.38
CA LEU A 343 0.67 -5.75 7.60
C LEU A 343 0.60 -7.15 8.20
N GLU A 344 0.35 -8.17 7.38
CA GLU A 344 0.27 -9.55 7.87
C GLU A 344 1.64 -10.11 8.27
N SER A 345 2.71 -9.74 7.57
CA SER A 345 4.09 -10.11 7.92
C SER A 345 4.52 -9.51 9.25
N VAL A 346 4.25 -8.22 9.46
CA VAL A 346 4.47 -7.52 10.73
C VAL A 346 3.61 -8.16 11.83
N SER A 347 2.36 -8.51 11.54
CA SER A 347 1.47 -9.16 12.50
C SER A 347 2.02 -10.51 12.98
N VAL A 348 2.51 -11.35 12.06
CA VAL A 348 3.17 -12.63 12.39
C VAL A 348 4.41 -12.40 13.24
N PHE A 349 5.29 -11.49 12.82
CA PHE A 349 6.50 -11.17 13.58
C PHE A 349 6.20 -10.71 15.01
N LEU A 350 5.26 -9.77 15.17
CA LEU A 350 4.90 -9.23 16.48
C LEU A 350 4.23 -10.27 17.38
N GLN A 351 3.41 -11.17 16.84
CA GLN A 351 2.86 -12.30 17.59
C GLN A 351 3.98 -13.22 18.11
N GLN A 352 4.92 -13.60 17.24
CA GLN A 352 6.03 -14.48 17.60
C GLN A 352 6.98 -13.83 18.61
N LEU A 353 7.27 -12.53 18.44
CA LEU A 353 8.10 -11.74 19.35
C LEU A 353 7.48 -11.66 20.74
N ARG A 354 6.18 -11.35 20.81
CA ARG A 354 5.45 -11.22 22.06
C ARG A 354 5.30 -12.55 22.80
N ALA A 355 4.98 -13.62 22.07
CA ALA A 355 4.83 -14.95 22.65
C ALA A 355 6.18 -15.62 22.95
N LYS A 356 7.30 -15.06 22.47
CA LYS A 356 8.63 -15.69 22.46
C LYS A 356 8.58 -17.11 21.89
N ALA A 357 7.73 -17.33 20.89
CA ALA A 357 7.40 -18.64 20.35
C ALA A 357 8.40 -19.16 19.30
N ALA A 358 9.29 -18.28 18.82
CA ALA A 358 10.37 -18.63 17.91
C ALA A 358 11.74 -18.49 18.60
N PRO A 359 12.78 -19.22 18.15
CA PRO A 359 14.14 -19.05 18.66
C PRO A 359 14.60 -17.59 18.59
N CYS A 360 15.30 -17.13 19.63
CA CYS A 360 15.71 -15.73 19.78
C CYS A 360 16.44 -15.19 18.55
N TRP A 361 17.37 -15.96 17.98
CA TRP A 361 18.13 -15.56 16.79
C TRP A 361 17.23 -15.27 15.57
N ARG A 362 16.14 -16.02 15.38
CA ARG A 362 15.18 -15.79 14.29
C ARG A 362 14.43 -14.48 14.47
N LEU A 363 14.02 -14.20 15.71
CA LEU A 363 13.35 -12.95 16.07
C LEU A 363 14.29 -11.75 15.90
N VAL A 364 15.56 -11.89 16.30
CA VAL A 364 16.59 -10.85 16.13
C VAL A 364 16.81 -10.56 14.64
N LEU A 365 16.94 -11.58 13.79
CA LEU A 365 17.10 -11.38 12.35
C LEU A 365 15.88 -10.69 11.71
N CYS A 366 14.66 -11.09 12.08
CA CYS A 366 13.44 -10.40 11.61
C CYS A 366 13.38 -8.94 12.09
N ALA A 367 13.76 -8.69 13.35
CA ALA A 367 13.82 -7.34 13.92
C ALA A 367 14.86 -6.47 13.21
N ALA A 368 16.05 -7.02 12.92
CA ALA A 368 17.11 -6.36 12.20
C ALA A 368 16.68 -6.02 10.76
N ALA A 369 16.03 -6.96 10.07
CA ALA A 369 15.47 -6.72 8.75
C ALA A 369 14.42 -5.58 8.77
N LEU A 370 13.48 -5.60 9.72
CA LEU A 370 12.49 -4.54 9.86
C LEU A 370 13.15 -3.18 10.17
N ALA A 371 14.12 -3.15 11.09
CA ALA A 371 14.85 -1.95 11.44
C ALA A 371 15.60 -1.37 10.22
N TRP A 372 16.18 -2.22 9.38
CA TRP A 372 16.84 -1.79 8.15
C TRP A 372 15.86 -1.08 7.20
N HIS A 373 14.66 -1.63 6.99
CA HIS A 373 13.62 -0.98 6.18
C HIS A 373 13.17 0.38 6.78
N VAL A 374 12.99 0.44 8.10
CA VAL A 374 12.58 1.67 8.80
C VAL A 374 13.66 2.75 8.71
N ILE A 375 14.92 2.41 8.99
CA ILE A 375 16.04 3.36 8.92
C ILE A 375 16.18 3.88 7.49
N SER A 376 16.11 2.98 6.49
CA SER A 376 16.18 3.36 5.07
C SER A 376 15.06 4.33 4.70
N GLY A 377 13.84 4.10 5.17
CA GLY A 377 12.72 4.96 4.84
C GLY A 377 12.67 6.27 5.62
N VAL A 378 13.23 6.33 6.84
CA VAL A 378 13.49 7.60 7.54
C VAL A 378 14.49 8.44 6.76
N CYS A 379 15.61 7.84 6.32
CA CYS A 379 16.59 8.53 5.47
C CYS A 379 15.95 9.03 4.17
N PHE A 380 15.15 8.18 3.51
CA PHE A 380 14.44 8.54 2.29
C PHE A 380 13.46 9.70 2.50
N LEU A 381 12.66 9.66 3.56
CA LEU A 381 11.73 10.75 3.89
C LEU A 381 12.49 12.06 4.16
N VAL A 382 13.60 12.03 4.90
CA VAL A 382 14.42 13.23 5.14
C VAL A 382 14.94 13.83 3.83
N MET A 383 15.34 13.01 2.86
CA MET A 383 15.74 13.50 1.53
C MET A 383 14.56 14.16 0.81
N LEU A 384 13.39 13.52 0.79
CA LEU A 384 12.18 14.12 0.19
C LEU A 384 11.81 15.46 0.84
N MET A 385 11.91 15.56 2.17
CA MET A 385 11.65 16.80 2.92
C MET A 385 12.61 17.93 2.55
N ARG A 386 13.84 17.60 2.13
CA ARG A 386 14.87 18.52 1.65
C ARG A 386 14.73 18.87 0.15
N GLY A 387 13.71 18.36 -0.52
CA GLY A 387 13.45 18.63 -1.93
C GLY A 387 14.16 17.70 -2.89
N VAL A 388 14.82 16.65 -2.41
CA VAL A 388 15.40 15.63 -3.28
C VAL A 388 14.27 14.87 -4.00
N SER A 389 14.36 14.69 -5.32
CA SER A 389 13.39 13.90 -6.09
C SER A 389 13.33 12.44 -5.58
N TYR A 390 12.17 11.80 -5.73
CA TYR A 390 12.06 10.37 -5.44
C TYR A 390 12.81 9.51 -6.47
N ASN A 391 13.15 10.07 -7.64
CA ASN A 391 13.86 9.38 -8.73
C ASN A 391 15.40 9.42 -8.58
N VAL A 392 15.91 9.39 -7.35
CA VAL A 392 17.35 9.52 -7.11
C VAL A 392 18.05 8.17 -6.99
N PRO A 393 19.14 7.94 -7.74
CA PRO A 393 19.96 6.75 -7.61
C PRO A 393 20.67 6.70 -6.26
N ILE A 394 20.87 5.49 -5.74
CA ILE A 394 21.72 5.23 -4.57
C ILE A 394 23.18 5.29 -5.04
N LEU A 395 23.73 6.50 -5.12
CA LEU A 395 25.13 6.72 -5.47
C LEU A 395 26.05 6.21 -4.35
N THR A 396 27.14 5.54 -4.72
CA THR A 396 28.18 5.06 -3.78
C THR A 396 29.34 6.02 -3.58
N TYR A 397 29.25 7.26 -4.05
CA TYR A 397 30.34 8.23 -3.91
C TYR A 397 29.79 9.52 -3.33
N ASN A 398 29.87 9.63 -1.99
CA ASN A 398 30.12 10.84 -1.18
C ASN A 398 29.70 10.54 0.28
N LEU A 399 30.40 9.60 0.90
CA LEU A 399 30.63 9.63 2.34
C LEU A 399 31.98 10.34 2.54
N TRP A 400 31.98 11.67 2.43
CA TRP A 400 33.06 12.52 2.92
C TRP A 400 32.44 13.80 3.47
#